data_AF-L7KHS4-F1
#
_entry.id   AF-L7KHS4-F1
#
_cell.length_a   1.000
_cell.length_b   1.000
_cell.length_c   1.000
_cell.angle_alpha   90.00
_cell.angle_beta   90.00
_cell.angle_gamma   90.00
#
_symmetry.space_group_name_H-M   'P 1'
#
loop_
_entity.id
_entity.type
_entity.pdbx_description
1 polymer ?
#
loop_
_entity_poly.entity_id
_entity_poly.type
_entity_poly.pdbx_seq_one_letter_code
_entity_poly.pdbx_strand_id
1 'polypeptide(L)'
;MPPNDESRPSGAAPEPCSDSSGTDDSRSPRPADTGEQWQPISGYLGLYDVSNHGRVWSRPRRVTDARGHRYTRPGRILAHAHDHVGHSVVNLHRDGVMRQHRVRALVLGAFVGPRPAGLECRSRNGDYSDCSLANLTYGTHSAIMRSVVDNGHHAQAGRTHCPAGHRYDAENTSVGWVDGRLRRHCRTCRRARARARSASSGGDRT
;
A
#
# COMPACT_ATOMS: atom_id res chain seq x y z
N MET A 1 -54.10 -59.79 32.61
CA MET A 1 -53.82 -58.40 32.19
C MET A 1 -52.35 -58.11 32.49
N PRO A 2 -51.52 -57.81 31.47
CA PRO A 2 -50.10 -57.43 31.61
C PRO A 2 -49.99 -55.89 31.85
N PRO A 3 -48.81 -55.25 32.06
CA PRO A 3 -47.59 -55.25 31.21
C PRO A 3 -46.29 -55.58 32.00
N ASN A 4 -45.29 -56.23 31.40
CA ASN A 4 -44.19 -55.64 30.60
C ASN A 4 -43.57 -54.38 31.24
N ASP A 5 -42.35 -54.51 31.78
CA ASP A 5 -41.30 -53.53 31.50
C ASP A 5 -39.91 -54.13 31.77
N GLU A 6 -39.10 -54.10 30.71
CA GLU A 6 -37.71 -54.50 30.63
C GLU A 6 -36.83 -53.44 31.29
N SER A 7 -35.81 -53.83 32.06
CA SER A 7 -34.54 -53.08 32.11
C SER A 7 -33.44 -53.83 32.87
N ARG A 8 -32.63 -54.57 32.12
CA ARG A 8 -31.24 -54.90 32.46
C ARG A 8 -30.35 -53.75 31.98
N PRO A 9 -29.40 -53.25 32.77
CA PRO A 9 -28.18 -52.69 32.21
C PRO A 9 -27.13 -53.81 32.10
N SER A 10 -26.98 -54.32 30.88
CA SER A 10 -25.81 -55.09 30.43
C SER A 10 -24.64 -54.12 30.27
N GLY A 11 -23.47 -54.49 30.80
CA GLY A 11 -22.26 -53.69 30.70
C GLY A 11 -21.75 -53.52 29.27
N ALA A 12 -20.89 -52.52 29.10
CA ALA A 12 -19.89 -52.51 28.05
C ALA A 12 -18.69 -51.68 28.51
N ALA A 13 -17.52 -52.25 28.23
CA ALA A 13 -16.16 -51.80 28.45
C ALA A 13 -15.86 -50.42 27.78
N PRO A 14 -14.74 -49.76 28.12
CA PRO A 14 -14.43 -48.40 27.68
C PRO A 14 -14.28 -48.28 26.16
N GLU A 15 -14.97 -47.29 25.59
CA GLU A 15 -14.80 -46.88 24.20
C GLU A 15 -13.41 -46.21 24.02
N PRO A 16 -12.66 -46.58 22.96
CA PRO A 16 -11.33 -46.06 22.70
C PRO A 16 -11.34 -44.60 22.21
N CYS A 17 -10.29 -43.86 22.56
CA CYS A 17 -9.95 -42.57 21.97
C CYS A 17 -9.98 -42.63 20.44
N SER A 18 -11.03 -42.11 19.82
CA SER A 18 -11.02 -41.75 18.40
C SER A 18 -10.57 -40.30 18.27
N ASP A 19 -9.25 -40.12 18.35
CA ASP A 19 -8.52 -38.98 17.81
C ASP A 19 -8.91 -38.85 16.33
N SER A 20 -9.84 -37.93 16.06
CA SER A 20 -10.21 -37.57 14.69
C SER A 20 -9.16 -36.61 14.17
N SER A 21 -7.97 -37.15 13.96
CA SER A 21 -6.90 -36.56 13.16
C SER A 21 -7.38 -36.53 11.71
N GLY A 22 -8.22 -35.55 11.39
CA GLY A 22 -8.55 -35.20 10.02
C GLY A 22 -7.28 -34.71 9.33
N THR A 23 -6.68 -35.59 8.53
CA THR A 23 -5.56 -35.28 7.65
C THR A 23 -6.02 -34.28 6.57
N ASP A 24 -5.91 -32.99 6.86
CA ASP A 24 -5.92 -31.93 5.83
C ASP A 24 -4.56 -31.94 5.11
N ASP A 25 -4.48 -32.84 4.15
CA ASP A 25 -3.42 -33.01 3.18
C ASP A 25 -3.37 -31.80 2.21
N SER A 26 -2.58 -30.77 2.53
CA SER A 26 -2.11 -29.73 1.58
C SER A 26 -1.07 -28.77 2.20
N ARG A 27 -0.07 -29.29 2.92
CA ARG A 27 1.04 -28.49 3.50
C ARG A 27 2.16 -28.28 2.48
N SER A 28 2.06 -27.24 1.65
CA SER A 28 3.23 -26.38 1.45
C SER A 28 3.21 -25.36 2.58
N PRO A 29 4.02 -25.52 3.65
CA PRO A 29 4.00 -24.57 4.75
C PRO A 29 4.38 -23.20 4.22
N ARG A 30 3.62 -22.19 4.63
CA ARG A 30 4.03 -20.79 4.47
C ARG A 30 5.41 -20.63 5.11
N PRO A 31 6.30 -19.77 4.59
CA PRO A 31 7.52 -19.44 5.31
C PRO A 31 7.11 -18.84 6.65
N ALA A 32 7.31 -19.60 7.73
CA ALA A 32 7.13 -19.14 9.09
C ALA A 32 8.45 -18.54 9.54
N ASP A 33 8.67 -17.26 9.23
CA ASP A 33 9.71 -16.48 9.90
C ASP A 33 9.22 -16.08 11.30
N THR A 34 10.13 -16.13 12.27
CA THR A 34 9.86 -15.72 13.65
C THR A 34 9.40 -14.25 13.69
N GLY A 35 8.11 -14.03 13.95
CA GLY A 35 7.51 -12.69 14.07
C GLY A 35 6.70 -12.22 12.86
N GLU A 36 6.69 -12.96 11.76
CA GLU A 36 5.83 -12.65 10.63
C GLU A 36 4.41 -13.20 10.84
N GLN A 37 3.44 -12.30 10.83
CA GLN A 37 2.03 -12.64 10.87
C GLN A 37 1.45 -12.58 9.46
N TRP A 38 0.58 -13.54 9.14
CA TRP A 38 -0.08 -13.65 7.84
C TRP A 38 -1.59 -13.50 8.00
N GLN A 39 -2.21 -12.63 7.19
CA GLN A 39 -3.65 -12.40 7.16
C GLN A 39 -4.21 -12.61 5.75
N PRO A 40 -5.44 -13.11 5.61
CA PRO A 40 -6.06 -13.28 4.31
C PRO A 40 -6.38 -11.93 3.68
N ILE A 41 -6.21 -11.84 2.36
CA ILE A 41 -6.52 -10.61 1.64
C ILE A 41 -8.04 -10.53 1.42
N SER A 42 -8.65 -9.46 1.91
CA SER A 42 -10.07 -9.16 1.67
C SER A 42 -10.39 -9.14 0.17
N GLY A 43 -11.45 -9.85 -0.23
CA GLY A 43 -11.82 -10.03 -1.64
C GLY A 43 -11.04 -11.13 -2.39
N TYR A 44 -10.07 -11.78 -1.73
CA TYR A 44 -9.25 -12.87 -2.26
C TYR A 44 -9.12 -14.04 -1.27
N LEU A 45 -10.13 -14.19 -0.40
CA LEU A 45 -10.19 -15.24 0.62
C LEU A 45 -9.98 -16.62 -0.01
N GLY A 46 -9.14 -17.44 0.62
CA GLY A 46 -8.81 -18.76 0.10
C GLY A 46 -7.77 -18.78 -1.01
N LEU A 47 -7.38 -17.63 -1.58
CA LEU A 47 -6.46 -17.57 -2.72
C LEU A 47 -5.11 -16.92 -2.38
N TYR A 48 -5.12 -15.86 -1.58
CA TYR A 48 -3.93 -15.08 -1.26
C TYR A 48 -3.94 -14.56 0.19
N ASP A 49 -2.77 -14.58 0.79
CA ASP A 49 -2.51 -14.01 2.11
C ASP A 49 -1.41 -12.94 2.01
N VAL A 50 -1.42 -11.97 2.91
CA VAL A 50 -0.41 -10.91 3.02
C VAL A 50 0.19 -10.90 4.42
N SER A 51 1.48 -10.62 4.51
CA SER A 51 2.18 -10.55 5.79
C SER A 51 2.30 -9.14 6.34
N ASN A 52 2.54 -9.01 7.64
CA ASN A 52 2.86 -7.74 8.30
C ASN A 52 4.20 -7.14 7.82
N HIS A 53 5.07 -7.89 7.14
CA HIS A 53 6.28 -7.37 6.47
C HIS A 53 6.02 -6.95 5.01
N GLY A 54 4.79 -7.13 4.52
CA GLY A 54 4.42 -6.80 3.15
C GLY A 54 4.71 -7.89 2.14
N ARG A 55 5.03 -9.13 2.54
CA ARG A 55 5.12 -10.26 1.60
C ARG A 55 3.72 -10.71 1.19
N VAL A 56 3.55 -11.12 -0.07
CA VAL A 56 2.27 -11.66 -0.57
C VAL A 56 2.43 -13.12 -0.96
N TRP A 57 1.63 -13.99 -0.37
CA TRP A 57 1.66 -15.43 -0.60
C TRP A 57 0.42 -15.87 -1.39
N SER A 58 0.64 -16.61 -2.49
CA SER A 58 -0.42 -17.34 -3.19
C SER A 58 -0.60 -18.69 -2.52
N ARG A 59 -1.83 -19.01 -2.12
CA ARG A 59 -2.18 -20.33 -1.59
C ARG A 59 -2.12 -21.39 -2.70
N PRO A 60 -1.77 -22.65 -2.36
CA PRO A 60 -1.91 -23.76 -3.29
C PRO A 60 -3.38 -23.92 -3.69
N ARG A 61 -3.65 -24.20 -4.97
CA ARG A 61 -5.02 -24.38 -5.47
C ARG A 61 -5.04 -25.27 -6.69
N ARG A 62 -6.17 -25.96 -6.89
CA ARG A 62 -6.43 -26.74 -8.11
C ARG A 62 -6.86 -25.78 -9.23
N VAL A 63 -6.21 -25.88 -10.38
CA VAL A 63 -6.44 -25.03 -11.54
C VAL A 63 -6.73 -25.93 -12.75
N THR A 64 -7.59 -25.45 -13.63
CA THR A 64 -7.81 -26.05 -14.96
C THR A 64 -7.20 -25.13 -15.99
N ASP A 65 -6.35 -25.65 -16.89
CA ASP A 65 -5.80 -24.84 -17.99
C ASP A 65 -6.85 -24.62 -19.10
N ALA A 66 -6.50 -23.81 -20.10
CA ALA A 66 -7.37 -23.55 -21.25
C ALA A 66 -7.64 -24.79 -22.12
N ARG A 67 -6.88 -25.88 -21.93
CA ARG A 67 -7.00 -27.15 -22.65
C ARG A 67 -7.78 -28.20 -21.85
N GLY A 68 -8.27 -27.85 -20.65
CA GLY A 68 -9.05 -28.74 -19.77
C GLY A 68 -8.22 -29.59 -18.79
N HIS A 69 -6.88 -29.49 -18.78
CA HIS A 69 -6.04 -30.23 -17.85
C HIS A 69 -6.13 -29.66 -16.44
N ARG A 70 -6.39 -30.54 -15.47
CA ARG A 70 -6.46 -30.20 -14.05
C ARG A 70 -5.11 -30.45 -13.40
N TYR A 71 -4.54 -29.42 -12.76
CA TYR A 71 -3.28 -29.53 -12.03
C TYR A 71 -3.33 -28.73 -10.73
N THR A 72 -2.51 -29.12 -9.76
CA THR A 72 -2.34 -28.37 -8.51
C THR A 72 -1.24 -27.34 -8.71
N ARG A 73 -1.58 -26.06 -8.57
CA ARG A 73 -0.60 -24.98 -8.58
C ARG A 73 -0.05 -24.84 -7.16
N PRO A 74 1.26 -25.03 -6.93
CA PRO A 74 1.84 -24.91 -5.60
C PRO A 74 1.74 -23.48 -5.09
N GLY A 75 1.68 -23.35 -3.76
CA GLY A 75 1.73 -22.05 -3.11
C GLY A 75 3.12 -21.43 -3.26
N ARG A 76 3.19 -20.10 -3.35
CA ARG A 76 4.47 -19.39 -3.46
C ARG A 76 4.36 -17.94 -3.04
N ILE A 77 5.50 -17.36 -2.64
CA ILE A 77 5.63 -15.90 -2.49
C ILE A 77 5.61 -15.27 -3.88
N LEU A 78 4.82 -14.21 -4.05
CA LEU A 78 4.74 -13.44 -5.28
C LEU A 78 5.89 -12.43 -5.33
N ALA A 79 6.52 -12.31 -6.51
CA ALA A 79 7.46 -11.23 -6.77
C ALA A 79 6.69 -9.89 -6.85
N HIS A 80 7.26 -8.86 -6.24
CA HIS A 80 6.73 -7.51 -6.35
C HIS A 80 7.32 -6.85 -7.60
N ALA A 81 6.46 -6.21 -8.38
CA ALA A 81 6.90 -5.22 -9.37
C ALA A 81 6.85 -3.82 -8.74
N HIS A 82 7.36 -2.83 -9.45
CA HIS A 82 7.27 -1.43 -9.05
C HIS A 82 6.51 -0.65 -10.11
N ASP A 83 5.65 0.29 -9.70
CA ASP A 83 5.02 1.23 -10.63
C ASP A 83 6.00 2.36 -11.03
N HIS A 84 5.57 3.26 -11.93
CA HIS A 84 6.39 4.39 -12.41
C HIS A 84 6.79 5.38 -11.30
N VAL A 85 6.17 5.32 -10.12
CA VAL A 85 6.47 6.14 -8.94
C VAL A 85 7.39 5.38 -7.96
N GLY A 86 7.54 4.06 -8.14
CA GLY A 86 8.33 3.19 -7.27
C GLY A 86 7.51 2.49 -6.19
N HIS A 87 6.17 2.50 -6.26
CA HIS A 87 5.35 1.73 -5.31
C HIS A 87 5.41 0.24 -5.64
N SER A 88 5.65 -0.60 -4.62
CA SER A 88 5.57 -2.05 -4.78
C SER A 88 4.13 -2.50 -5.07
N VAL A 89 3.97 -3.25 -6.16
CA VAL A 89 2.69 -3.74 -6.69
C VAL A 89 2.74 -5.23 -6.99
N VAL A 90 1.59 -5.89 -6.88
CA VAL A 90 1.37 -7.30 -7.21
C VAL A 90 0.11 -7.47 -8.04
N ASN A 91 0.10 -8.47 -8.91
CA ASN A 91 -1.08 -8.84 -9.71
C ASN A 91 -1.78 -10.02 -9.05
N LEU A 92 -3.03 -9.82 -8.62
CA LEU A 92 -3.88 -10.84 -8.02
C LEU A 92 -4.94 -11.27 -9.01
N HIS A 93 -5.17 -12.58 -9.10
CA HIS A 93 -6.13 -13.17 -10.03
C HIS A 93 -7.32 -13.75 -9.27
N ARG A 94 -8.53 -13.43 -9.70
CA ARG A 94 -9.76 -14.03 -9.18
C ARG A 94 -10.77 -14.13 -10.30
N ASP A 95 -11.42 -15.28 -10.43
CA ASP A 95 -12.49 -15.53 -11.41
C ASP A 95 -12.06 -15.18 -12.85
N GLY A 96 -10.82 -15.54 -13.21
CA GLY A 96 -10.23 -15.24 -14.53
C GLY A 96 -9.76 -13.79 -14.72
N VAL A 97 -10.11 -12.88 -13.82
CA VAL A 97 -9.77 -11.46 -13.90
C VAL A 97 -8.49 -11.17 -13.11
N MET A 98 -7.54 -10.50 -13.76
CA MET A 98 -6.33 -9.99 -13.13
C MET A 98 -6.53 -8.54 -12.70
N ARG A 99 -6.14 -8.21 -11.47
CA ARG A 99 -6.10 -6.84 -10.96
C ARG A 99 -4.76 -6.56 -10.30
N GLN A 100 -4.19 -5.41 -10.61
CA GLN A 100 -2.98 -4.91 -9.94
C GLN A 100 -3.36 -4.24 -8.62
N HIS A 101 -2.62 -4.54 -7.57
CA HIS A 101 -2.80 -3.99 -6.22
C HIS A 101 -1.48 -3.45 -5.67
N ARG A 102 -1.56 -2.35 -4.92
CA ARG A 102 -0.41 -1.85 -4.15
C ARG A 102 -0.26 -2.67 -2.88
N VAL A 103 0.96 -3.17 -2.64
CA VAL A 103 1.24 -4.06 -1.50
C VAL A 103 0.87 -3.39 -0.17
N ARG A 104 1.26 -2.12 0.02
CA ARG A 104 0.89 -1.33 1.21
C ARG A 104 -0.62 -1.28 1.50
N ALA A 105 -1.44 -1.25 0.47
CA ALA A 105 -2.89 -1.18 0.61
C ALA A 105 -3.47 -2.53 1.04
N LEU A 106 -2.88 -3.63 0.55
CA LEU A 106 -3.22 -4.98 0.99
C LEU A 106 -2.86 -5.20 2.45
N VAL A 107 -1.67 -4.76 2.88
CA VAL A 107 -1.20 -4.86 4.27
C VAL A 107 -2.13 -4.07 5.20
N LEU A 108 -2.36 -2.78 4.95
CA LEU A 108 -3.27 -1.99 5.78
C LEU A 108 -4.70 -2.54 5.73
N GLY A 109 -5.16 -2.97 4.56
CA GLY A 109 -6.48 -3.58 4.35
C GLY A 109 -6.71 -4.84 5.19
N ALA A 110 -5.69 -5.68 5.34
CA ALA A 110 -5.78 -6.95 6.04
C ALA A 110 -5.58 -6.82 7.56
N PHE A 111 -4.69 -5.93 8.01
CA PHE A 111 -4.34 -5.80 9.44
C PHE A 111 -5.04 -4.66 10.16
N VAL A 112 -5.36 -3.56 9.48
CA VAL A 112 -6.01 -2.38 10.07
C VAL A 112 -7.48 -2.32 9.67
N GLY A 113 -7.80 -2.71 8.43
CA GLY A 113 -9.14 -2.70 7.88
C GLY A 113 -9.25 -1.89 6.59
N PRO A 114 -10.46 -1.77 6.01
CA PRO A 114 -10.66 -1.11 4.73
C PRO A 114 -10.23 0.35 4.77
N ARG A 115 -9.70 0.84 3.66
CA ARG A 115 -9.25 2.23 3.53
C ARG A 115 -10.42 3.20 3.79
N PRO A 116 -10.35 4.04 4.84
CA PRO A 116 -11.39 5.03 5.10
C PRO A 116 -11.46 6.07 3.96
N ALA A 117 -12.65 6.61 3.72
CA ALA A 117 -12.86 7.62 2.69
C ALA A 117 -11.98 8.86 2.93
N GLY A 118 -11.37 9.38 1.87
CA GLY A 118 -10.49 10.55 1.94
C GLY A 118 -9.09 10.30 2.54
N LEU A 119 -8.79 9.06 2.97
CA LEU A 119 -7.45 8.70 3.45
C LEU A 119 -6.65 7.94 2.39
N GLU A 120 -5.33 8.11 2.47
CA GLU A 120 -4.33 7.49 1.62
C GLU A 120 -3.37 6.65 2.47
N CYS A 121 -2.76 5.63 1.85
CA CYS A 121 -1.74 4.82 2.49
C CYS A 121 -0.41 5.58 2.49
N ARG A 122 0.18 5.76 3.67
CA ARG A 122 1.39 6.53 3.87
C ARG A 122 2.47 5.68 4.54
N SER A 123 3.72 5.84 4.10
CA SER A 123 4.90 5.36 4.83
C SER A 123 5.44 6.42 5.81
N ARG A 124 5.95 6.00 6.96
CA ARG A 124 6.55 6.88 7.96
C ARG A 124 7.91 7.40 7.50
N ASN A 125 8.74 6.52 6.94
CA ASN A 125 10.09 6.84 6.46
C ASN A 125 10.13 7.47 5.04
N GLY A 126 8.99 7.54 4.34
CA GLY A 126 8.95 8.04 2.96
C GLY A 126 9.49 7.08 1.91
N ASP A 127 9.94 5.88 2.30
CA ASP A 127 10.31 4.82 1.37
C ASP A 127 9.04 4.14 0.85
N TYR A 128 9.00 3.89 -0.46
CA TYR A 128 7.87 3.27 -1.12
C TYR A 128 7.99 1.75 -1.30
N SER A 129 9.20 1.21 -1.10
CA SER A 129 9.50 -0.21 -1.16
C SER A 129 9.23 -0.92 0.16
N ASP A 130 9.43 -0.24 1.29
CA ASP A 130 9.11 -0.73 2.63
C ASP A 130 7.59 -0.70 2.88
N CYS A 131 6.96 -1.85 2.64
CA CYS A 131 5.54 -2.08 2.88
C CYS A 131 5.24 -2.77 4.22
N SER A 132 6.16 -2.72 5.19
CA SER A 132 5.91 -3.29 6.52
C SER A 132 4.81 -2.53 7.26
N LEU A 133 3.94 -3.25 7.96
CA LEU A 133 2.82 -2.67 8.73
C LEU A 133 3.30 -1.62 9.73
N ALA A 134 4.46 -1.85 10.38
CA ALA A 134 5.06 -0.91 11.32
C ALA A 134 5.42 0.45 10.69
N ASN A 135 5.70 0.48 9.39
CA ASN A 135 6.00 1.68 8.63
C ASN A 135 4.76 2.30 7.96
N LEU A 136 3.61 1.61 7.94
CA LEU A 136 2.42 2.04 7.22
C LEU A 136 1.32 2.58 8.13
N THR A 137 0.64 3.62 7.66
CA THR A 137 -0.58 4.14 8.30
C THR A 137 -1.52 4.74 7.26
N TYR A 138 -2.80 4.85 7.59
CA TYR A 138 -3.71 5.74 6.88
C TYR A 138 -3.46 7.20 7.29
N GLY A 139 -3.54 8.12 6.34
CA GLY A 139 -3.39 9.56 6.59
C GLY A 139 -4.11 10.39 5.53
N THR A 140 -4.40 11.64 5.86
CA THR A 140 -4.98 12.59 4.89
C THR A 140 -3.92 13.02 3.89
N HIS A 141 -4.37 13.43 2.70
CA HIS A 141 -3.49 13.99 1.67
C HIS A 141 -2.64 15.17 2.19
N SER A 142 -3.25 16.06 2.98
CA SER A 142 -2.56 17.20 3.58
C SER A 142 -1.51 16.79 4.61
N ALA A 143 -1.77 15.75 5.41
CA ALA A 143 -0.79 15.21 6.35
C ALA A 143 0.40 14.57 5.62
N ILE A 144 0.14 13.84 4.53
CA ILE A 144 1.20 13.28 3.67
C ILE A 144 2.07 14.40 3.11
N MET A 145 1.47 15.41 2.48
CA MET A 145 2.21 16.54 1.90
C MET A 145 3.04 17.31 2.93
N ARG A 146 2.50 17.52 4.13
CA ARG A 146 3.23 18.16 5.23
C ARG A 146 4.51 17.40 5.55
N SER A 147 4.44 16.08 5.66
CA SER A 147 5.64 15.33 6.00
C SER A 147 6.62 15.15 4.85
N VAL A 148 6.18 15.25 3.59
CA VAL A 148 7.11 15.39 2.47
C VAL A 148 7.90 16.71 2.58
N VAL A 149 7.28 17.77 3.09
CA VAL A 149 7.98 19.03 3.41
C VAL A 149 8.90 18.85 4.62
N ASP A 150 8.42 18.27 5.71
CA ASP A 150 9.20 18.06 6.96
C ASP A 150 10.43 17.17 6.71
N ASN A 151 10.28 16.11 5.92
CA ASN A 151 11.37 15.21 5.54
C ASN A 151 12.28 15.79 4.44
N GLY A 152 12.04 17.02 3.98
CA GLY A 152 12.90 17.71 3.00
C GLY A 152 12.77 17.22 1.55
N HIS A 153 11.87 16.28 1.26
CA HIS A 153 11.67 15.75 -0.09
C HIS A 153 10.80 16.65 -0.99
N HIS A 154 10.22 17.74 -0.46
CA HIS A 154 9.40 18.65 -1.26
C HIS A 154 10.27 19.59 -2.12
N ALA A 155 10.32 19.31 -3.42
CA ALA A 155 11.17 20.01 -4.38
C ALA A 155 11.01 21.54 -4.37
N GLN A 156 9.78 22.05 -4.17
CA GLN A 156 9.60 23.51 -4.09
C GLN A 156 9.95 24.09 -2.73
N ALA A 157 9.85 23.33 -1.63
CA ALA A 157 10.20 23.85 -0.31
C ALA A 157 11.71 23.92 -0.13
N GLY A 158 12.44 22.90 -0.61
CA GLY A 158 13.90 22.85 -0.54
C GLY A 158 14.64 23.87 -1.42
N ARG A 159 13.95 24.58 -2.32
CA ARG A 159 14.56 25.63 -3.17
C ARG A 159 14.91 26.86 -2.33
N THR A 160 16.21 27.09 -2.15
CA THR A 160 16.79 28.22 -1.42
C THR A 160 17.12 29.43 -2.30
N HIS A 161 17.26 29.24 -3.62
CA HIS A 161 17.59 30.30 -4.57
C HIS A 161 16.65 30.28 -5.79
N CYS A 162 16.46 31.44 -6.40
CA CYS A 162 15.76 31.57 -7.68
C CYS A 162 16.64 31.11 -8.86
N PRO A 163 16.09 30.91 -10.07
CA PRO A 163 16.88 30.49 -11.24
C PRO A 163 18.05 31.41 -11.60
N ALA A 164 18.02 32.67 -11.17
CA ALA A 164 19.10 33.65 -11.35
C ALA A 164 20.07 33.72 -10.15
N GLY A 165 20.02 32.76 -9.23
CA GLY A 165 20.95 32.68 -8.08
C GLY A 165 20.62 33.56 -6.88
N HIS A 166 19.61 34.44 -6.94
CA HIS A 166 19.21 35.24 -5.76
C HIS A 166 18.51 34.38 -4.70
N ARG A 167 18.87 34.55 -3.43
CA ARG A 167 18.33 33.80 -2.29
C ARG A 167 16.84 34.10 -2.05
N TYR A 168 16.09 33.08 -1.63
CA TYR A 168 14.74 33.26 -1.10
C TYR A 168 14.81 33.49 0.41
N ASP A 169 14.63 34.73 0.84
CA ASP A 169 14.51 35.19 2.23
C ASP A 169 13.32 36.15 2.39
N ALA A 170 13.11 36.73 3.57
CA ALA A 170 12.00 37.66 3.82
C ALA A 170 12.03 38.91 2.91
N GLU A 171 13.23 39.39 2.58
CA GLU A 171 13.43 40.63 1.81
C GLU A 171 13.29 40.41 0.31
N ASN A 172 13.70 39.25 -0.20
CA ASN A 172 13.74 38.94 -1.62
C ASN A 172 12.63 37.99 -2.07
N THR A 173 11.90 37.35 -1.16
CA THR A 173 10.77 36.47 -1.48
C THR A 173 9.44 37.20 -1.38
N SER A 174 8.71 37.23 -2.49
CA SER A 174 7.29 37.57 -2.50
C SER A 174 6.48 36.36 -2.97
N VAL A 175 5.22 36.25 -2.57
CA VAL A 175 4.29 35.23 -3.06
C VAL A 175 3.17 35.91 -3.84
N GLY A 176 2.72 35.29 -4.92
CA GLY A 176 1.66 35.83 -5.77
C GLY A 176 0.94 34.74 -6.54
N TRP A 177 -0.29 35.04 -6.95
CA TRP A 177 -1.09 34.15 -7.79
C TRP A 177 -0.71 34.36 -9.26
N VAL A 178 -0.29 33.29 -9.93
CA VAL A 178 0.01 33.27 -11.36
C VAL A 178 -0.57 32.00 -11.96
N ASP A 179 -1.39 32.15 -13.00
CA ASP A 179 -2.10 31.05 -13.68
C ASP A 179 -2.88 30.17 -12.69
N GLY A 180 -3.57 30.79 -11.72
CA GLY A 180 -4.35 30.09 -10.70
C GLY A 180 -3.52 29.31 -9.66
N ARG A 181 -2.20 29.52 -9.60
CA ARG A 181 -1.31 28.87 -8.62
C ARG A 181 -0.54 29.89 -7.80
N LEU A 182 -0.40 29.64 -6.50
CA LEU A 182 0.48 30.43 -5.64
C LEU A 182 1.94 30.12 -5.97
N ARG A 183 2.72 31.13 -6.38
CA ARG A 183 4.15 30.99 -6.72
C ARG A 183 5.00 31.97 -5.92
N ARG A 184 6.24 31.56 -5.64
CA ARG A 184 7.29 32.45 -5.11
C ARG A 184 7.90 33.26 -6.24
N HIS A 185 8.11 34.55 -6.00
CA HIS A 185 8.74 35.50 -6.91
C HIS A 185 9.95 36.15 -6.23
N CYS A 186 11.07 36.15 -6.94
CA CYS A 186 12.27 36.89 -6.56
C CYS A 186 12.06 38.39 -6.82
N ARG A 187 12.11 39.21 -5.75
CA ARG A 187 11.94 40.66 -5.85
C ARG A 187 13.08 41.30 -6.66
N THR A 188 14.31 40.82 -6.53
CA THR A 188 15.46 41.29 -7.32
C THR A 188 15.25 41.05 -8.81
N CYS A 189 14.86 39.84 -9.22
CA CYS A 189 14.54 39.55 -10.62
C CYS A 189 13.38 40.41 -11.13
N ARG A 190 12.35 40.63 -10.30
CA ARG A 190 11.21 41.48 -10.66
C ARG A 190 11.62 42.93 -10.89
N ARG A 191 12.48 43.49 -10.00
CA ARG A 191 13.04 44.84 -10.14
C ARG A 191 13.89 44.99 -11.40
N ALA A 192 14.75 44.00 -11.69
CA ALA A 192 15.59 44.01 -12.89
C ALA A 192 14.74 44.04 -14.18
N ARG A 193 13.70 43.19 -14.26
CA ARG A 193 12.77 43.18 -15.41
C ARG A 193 12.01 44.48 -15.57
N ALA A 194 11.56 45.10 -14.47
CA ALA A 194 10.88 46.39 -14.51
C ALA A 194 11.80 47.49 -15.06
N ARG A 195 13.04 47.58 -14.58
CA ARG A 195 14.05 48.53 -15.09
C ARG A 195 14.31 48.36 -16.58
N ALA A 196 14.46 47.12 -17.05
CA ALA A 196 14.66 46.82 -18.46
C ALA A 196 13.48 47.28 -19.34
N ARG A 197 12.24 47.08 -18.88
CA ARG A 197 11.03 47.52 -19.60
C ARG A 197 10.93 49.05 -19.68
N SER A 198 11.20 49.76 -18.59
CA SER A 198 11.18 51.23 -18.60
C SER A 198 12.24 51.82 -19.53
N ALA A 199 13.42 51.19 -19.61
CA ALA A 199 14.47 51.59 -20.55
C ALA A 199 14.05 51.41 -22.02
N SER A 200 13.30 50.34 -22.36
CA SER A 200 12.81 50.12 -23.73
C SER A 200 11.64 51.04 -24.12
N SER A 201 10.83 51.52 -23.18
CA SER A 201 9.66 52.37 -23.46
C SER A 201 9.97 53.87 -23.48
N GLY A 202 11.19 54.28 -23.14
CA GLY A 202 11.62 55.68 -23.10
C GLY A 202 12.29 56.21 -24.38
N GLY A 203 12.45 55.36 -25.40
CA GLY A 203 13.21 55.68 -26.63
C GLY A 203 12.40 56.25 -27.80
N ASP A 204 11.09 56.48 -27.65
CA ASP A 204 10.20 56.90 -28.75
C ASP A 204 9.47 58.20 -28.41
N ARG A 205 10.24 59.26 -28.16
CA ARG A 205 9.76 60.65 -28.05
C ARG A 205 10.87 61.60 -28.52
N THR A 206 10.99 61.76 -29.84
CA THR A 206 11.65 62.89 -30.52
C THR A 206 10.89 63.19 -31.79
#